data_AF-A0A4R3FYW6-F1
#
_entry.id   AF-A0A4R3FYW6-F1
#
_cell.length_a   1.000
_cell.length_b   1.000
_cell.length_c   1.000
_cell.angle_alpha   90.00
_cell.angle_beta   90.00
_cell.angle_gamma   90.00
#
_symmetry.space_group_name_H-M   'P 1'
#
loop_
_entity.id
_entity.type
_entity.pdbx_description
1 polymer ?
#
loop_
_entity_poly.entity_id
_entity_poly.type
_entity_poly.pdbx_seq_one_letter_code
_entity_poly.pdbx_strand_id
1 'polypeptide(L)'
;MRGCGEVPPDLGNILFKIAKANLATPFLSGLPEAQTSEYDLLSQFCVSEGWVGDLANGVIRLGSWSAVMHGLTSSECGLLSLMRCYEAHDRAHILELFEQAATSSSSFCFSTTVLAASGHRQPVFCIGESIGTEEKYTGSMVGVFMFPRFKLEPGSQLSARQ
;
A
#
# COMPACT_ATOMS: atom_id res chain seq x y z
N MET A 1 5.99 -14.50 45.61
CA MET A 1 4.86 -14.31 44.68
C MET A 1 4.73 -12.84 44.35
N ARG A 2 5.11 -12.42 43.14
CA ARG A 2 4.71 -11.11 42.56
C ARG A 2 4.39 -11.35 41.09
N GLY A 3 3.24 -10.80 40.70
CA GLY A 3 2.50 -11.17 39.51
C GLY A 3 3.23 -10.89 38.21
N CYS A 4 3.02 -11.80 37.27
CA CYS A 4 3.22 -11.60 35.84
C CYS A 4 2.38 -10.38 35.44
N GLY A 5 3.02 -9.24 35.17
CA GLY A 5 2.35 -8.13 34.50
C GLY A 5 2.16 -8.55 33.06
N GLU A 6 0.94 -8.93 32.69
CA GLU A 6 0.56 -9.05 31.28
C GLU A 6 0.80 -7.70 30.62
N VAL A 7 1.76 -7.68 29.69
CA VAL A 7 1.95 -6.54 28.79
C VAL A 7 0.69 -6.51 27.93
N PRO A 8 -0.10 -5.41 27.94
CA PRO A 8 -1.23 -5.31 27.02
C PRO A 8 -0.71 -5.53 25.60
N PRO A 9 -1.38 -6.35 24.77
CA PRO A 9 -0.94 -6.56 23.41
C PRO A 9 -0.80 -5.19 22.75
N ASP A 10 0.39 -4.91 22.21
CA ASP A 10 0.68 -3.71 21.46
C ASP A 10 -0.40 -3.57 20.38
N LEU A 11 -1.33 -2.64 20.62
CA LEU A 11 -2.54 -2.47 19.82
C LEU A 11 -2.20 -2.07 18.37
N GLY A 12 -0.94 -1.65 18.14
CA GLY A 12 -0.37 -1.37 16.81
C GLY A 12 -0.27 -2.59 15.89
N ASN A 13 -0.33 -3.82 16.44
CA ASN A 13 -0.27 -5.06 15.64
C ASN A 13 -1.65 -5.56 15.15
N ILE A 14 -2.73 -4.81 15.33
CA ILE A 14 -4.07 -5.16 14.77
C ILE A 14 -4.41 -4.24 13.58
N LEU A 15 -3.45 -4.00 12.68
CA LEU A 15 -3.73 -3.40 11.38
C LEU A 15 -3.42 -4.42 10.29
N PHE A 16 -4.47 -5.14 9.87
CA PHE A 16 -4.55 -6.04 8.71
C PHE A 16 -3.34 -6.96 8.43
N LYS A 17 -3.57 -8.27 8.57
CA LYS A 17 -2.62 -9.33 8.20
C LYS A 17 -2.16 -9.12 6.75
N ILE A 18 -0.86 -8.88 6.57
CA ILE A 18 -0.25 -8.78 5.25
C ILE A 18 -0.43 -10.14 4.56
N ALA A 19 -1.25 -10.16 3.51
CA ALA A 19 -1.64 -11.38 2.83
C ALA A 19 -0.78 -11.53 1.57
N LYS A 20 0.16 -12.47 1.61
CA LYS A 20 0.89 -12.95 0.44
C LYS A 20 0.05 -14.03 -0.25
N ALA A 21 -0.55 -13.70 -1.40
CA ALA A 21 -1.28 -14.67 -2.21
C ALA A 21 -0.35 -15.22 -3.30
N ASN A 22 0.07 -16.48 -3.16
CA ASN A 22 0.99 -17.13 -4.11
C ASN A 22 0.31 -17.65 -5.39
N LEU A 23 -0.98 -17.40 -5.59
CA LEU A 23 -1.74 -17.88 -6.73
C LEU A 23 -2.59 -16.73 -7.27
N ALA A 24 -2.31 -16.30 -8.50
CA ALA A 24 -3.14 -15.39 -9.29
C ALA A 24 -4.45 -16.08 -9.74
N THR A 25 -5.13 -16.75 -8.81
CA THR A 25 -6.48 -17.26 -9.00
C THR A 25 -7.45 -16.14 -8.63
N PRO A 26 -8.34 -15.70 -9.55
CA PRO A 26 -9.34 -14.70 -9.22
C PRO A 26 -10.17 -15.19 -8.03
N PHE A 27 -10.27 -14.35 -6.98
CA PHE A 27 -10.90 -14.72 -5.72
C PHE A 27 -12.38 -15.10 -5.90
N LEU A 28 -13.03 -14.60 -6.96
CA LEU A 28 -14.36 -14.99 -7.42
C LEU A 28 -14.48 -14.76 -8.93
N SER A 29 -14.61 -15.82 -9.72
CA SER A 29 -15.08 -15.71 -11.11
C SER A 29 -16.59 -15.44 -11.09
N GLY A 30 -17.03 -14.22 -11.46
CA GLY A 30 -18.45 -13.88 -11.59
C GLY A 30 -19.02 -12.92 -10.54
N LEU A 31 -18.19 -12.10 -9.88
CA LEU A 31 -18.72 -10.95 -9.14
C LEU A 31 -19.37 -9.99 -10.16
N PRO A 32 -20.61 -9.51 -9.93
CA PRO A 32 -21.23 -8.51 -10.79
C PRO A 32 -20.28 -7.31 -10.96
N GLU A 33 -20.19 -6.77 -12.17
CA GLU A 33 -19.51 -5.48 -12.36
C GLU A 33 -20.10 -4.48 -11.37
N ALA A 34 -19.24 -3.90 -10.53
CA ALA A 34 -19.67 -2.96 -9.50
C ALA A 34 -20.52 -1.86 -10.16
N GLN A 35 -21.74 -1.69 -9.68
CA GLN A 35 -22.65 -0.67 -10.21
C GLN A 35 -22.08 0.71 -9.89
N THR A 36 -22.36 1.73 -10.72
CA THR A 36 -21.90 3.12 -10.48
C THR A 36 -22.18 3.60 -9.04
N SER A 37 -23.29 3.14 -8.45
CA SER A 37 -23.68 3.38 -7.05
C SER A 37 -22.63 2.95 -6.02
N GLU A 38 -21.87 1.88 -6.25
CA GLU A 38 -20.88 1.36 -5.30
C GLU A 38 -19.56 2.15 -5.38
N TYR A 39 -19.18 2.59 -6.57
CA TYR A 39 -18.07 3.52 -6.76
C TYR A 39 -18.33 4.86 -6.07
N ASP A 40 -19.56 5.38 -6.20
CA ASP A 40 -19.98 6.60 -5.52
C ASP A 40 -19.92 6.43 -3.99
N LEU A 41 -20.30 5.27 -3.47
CA LEU A 41 -20.21 4.97 -2.04
C LEU A 41 -18.74 4.89 -1.57
N LEU A 42 -17.87 4.17 -2.28
CA LEU A 42 -16.44 4.09 -1.96
C LEU A 42 -15.80 5.48 -1.94
N SER A 43 -16.14 6.35 -2.89
CA SER A 43 -15.60 7.71 -3.00
C SER A 43 -15.88 8.59 -1.77
N GLN A 44 -16.96 8.29 -1.02
CA GLN A 44 -17.30 8.98 0.23
C GLN A 44 -16.34 8.64 1.36
N PHE A 45 -15.80 7.42 1.36
CA PHE A 45 -14.95 6.92 2.45
C PHE A 45 -13.47 6.94 2.10
N CYS A 46 -13.11 6.84 0.82
CA CYS A 46 -11.72 6.84 0.38
C CYS A 46 -11.50 7.60 -0.93
N VAL A 47 -10.25 8.01 -1.13
CA VAL A 47 -9.71 8.32 -2.46
C VAL A 47 -9.12 7.02 -2.99
N SER A 48 -9.59 6.54 -4.15
CA SER A 48 -9.01 5.40 -4.84
C SER A 48 -8.41 5.85 -6.17
N GLU A 49 -7.20 5.40 -6.48
CA GLU A 49 -6.53 5.78 -7.72
C GLU A 49 -5.53 4.72 -8.19
N GLY A 50 -5.48 4.51 -9.50
CA GLY A 50 -4.62 3.53 -10.13
C GLY A 50 -3.16 3.98 -10.23
N TRP A 51 -2.26 3.01 -10.30
CA TRP A 51 -0.85 3.21 -10.60
C TRP A 51 -0.32 2.09 -11.51
N VAL A 52 0.78 2.38 -12.22
CA VAL A 52 1.44 1.43 -13.13
C VAL A 52 2.95 1.48 -12.89
N GLY A 53 3.58 0.32 -12.70
CA GLY A 53 5.03 0.18 -12.58
C GLY A 53 5.62 -0.50 -13.81
N ASP A 54 6.54 0.17 -14.50
CA ASP A 54 7.24 -0.37 -15.67
C ASP A 54 8.52 -1.10 -15.25
N LEU A 55 8.58 -2.42 -15.47
CA LEU A 55 9.71 -3.23 -15.03
C LEU A 55 10.97 -3.00 -15.89
N ALA A 56 10.85 -2.42 -17.09
CA ALA A 56 11.99 -2.18 -17.97
C ALA A 56 12.89 -1.05 -17.46
N ASN A 57 12.28 -0.02 -16.89
CA ASN A 57 12.96 1.21 -16.47
C ASN A 57 12.82 1.49 -14.97
N GLY A 58 12.02 0.72 -14.24
CA GLY A 58 11.79 0.88 -12.81
C GLY A 58 10.96 2.11 -12.44
N VAL A 59 10.24 2.71 -13.40
CA VAL A 59 9.40 3.89 -13.18
C VAL A 59 8.00 3.46 -12.73
N ILE A 60 7.54 4.06 -11.64
CA ILE A 60 6.17 3.96 -11.14
C ILE A 60 5.44 5.26 -11.50
N ARG A 61 4.38 5.13 -12.28
CA ARG A 61 3.43 6.18 -12.65
C ARG A 61 2.24 6.12 -11.72
N LEU A 62 2.07 7.18 -10.93
CA LEU A 62 0.98 7.42 -10.00
C LEU A 62 -0.04 8.36 -10.63
N GLY A 63 -1.31 8.20 -10.30
CA GLY A 63 -2.25 9.28 -10.53
C GLY A 63 -1.96 10.50 -9.64
N SER A 64 -2.58 11.64 -9.99
CA SER A 64 -2.30 12.94 -9.40
C SER A 64 -2.59 12.97 -7.89
N TRP A 65 -3.67 12.32 -7.44
CA TRP A 65 -4.02 12.29 -6.03
C TRP A 65 -3.04 11.45 -5.22
N SER A 66 -2.61 10.30 -5.75
CA SER A 66 -1.66 9.41 -5.13
C SER A 66 -0.31 10.09 -4.98
N ALA A 67 0.15 10.83 -6.00
CA ALA A 67 1.39 11.60 -5.90
C ALA A 67 1.32 12.64 -4.77
N VAL A 68 0.23 13.42 -4.72
CA VAL A 68 -0.02 14.41 -3.65
C VAL A 68 -0.09 13.77 -2.27
N MET A 69 -0.84 12.67 -2.15
CA MET A 69 -1.02 11.97 -0.88
C MET A 69 0.27 11.31 -0.37
N HIS A 70 1.15 10.88 -1.29
CA HIS A 70 2.51 10.43 -0.99
C HIS A 70 3.52 11.57 -0.76
N GLY A 71 3.13 12.84 -0.95
CA GLY A 71 4.01 13.99 -0.80
C GLY A 71 5.10 14.08 -1.89
N LEU A 72 4.86 13.46 -3.05
CA LEU A 72 5.79 13.46 -4.18
C LEU A 72 5.56 14.70 -5.06
N THR A 73 6.64 15.24 -5.61
CA THR A 73 6.59 16.40 -6.51
C THR A 73 6.25 16.03 -7.96
N SER A 74 6.23 14.74 -8.28
CA SER A 74 5.98 14.19 -9.61
C SER A 74 5.08 12.96 -9.48
N SER A 75 4.23 12.77 -10.49
CA SER A 75 3.47 11.53 -10.68
C SER A 75 4.35 10.35 -11.09
N GLU A 76 5.58 10.60 -11.51
CA GLU A 76 6.56 9.54 -11.80
C GLU A 76 7.61 9.48 -10.70
N CYS A 77 7.85 8.28 -10.16
CA CYS A 77 8.85 8.03 -9.15
C CYS A 77 9.46 6.62 -9.28
N GLY A 78 10.62 6.38 -8.67
CA GLY A 78 11.15 5.03 -8.51
C GLY A 78 10.62 4.38 -7.23
N LEU A 79 10.70 3.05 -7.15
CA LEU A 79 10.26 2.28 -5.97
C LEU A 79 10.88 2.78 -4.66
N LEU A 80 12.18 3.11 -4.66
CA LEU A 80 12.85 3.62 -3.45
C LEU A 80 12.33 5.00 -3.02
N SER A 81 11.92 5.85 -3.97
CA SER A 81 11.28 7.13 -3.65
C SER A 81 9.92 6.91 -3.00
N LEU A 82 9.15 5.94 -3.50
CA LEU A 82 7.87 5.55 -2.90
C LEU A 82 8.05 4.97 -1.48
N MET A 83 9.05 4.09 -1.27
CA MET A 83 9.33 3.51 0.05
C MET A 83 9.67 4.56 1.10
N ARG A 84 10.29 5.68 0.71
CA ARG A 84 10.62 6.79 1.64
C ARG A 84 9.38 7.48 2.18
N CYS A 85 8.24 7.38 1.49
CA CYS A 85 6.96 7.92 1.94
C CYS A 85 6.35 7.09 3.08
N TYR A 86 6.71 5.81 3.22
CA TYR A 86 6.09 4.89 4.19
C TYR A 86 6.81 4.83 5.54
N GLU A 87 6.14 4.29 6.55
CA GLU A 87 6.74 4.04 7.86
C GLU A 87 7.94 3.09 7.77
N ALA A 88 9.00 3.43 8.51
CA ALA A 88 10.28 2.72 8.41
C ALA A 88 10.16 1.22 8.71
N HIS A 89 9.25 0.83 9.59
CA HIS A 89 9.06 -0.56 10.00
C HIS A 89 8.40 -1.42 8.90
N ASP A 90 7.62 -0.82 7.99
CA ASP A 90 6.91 -1.53 6.92
C ASP A 90 7.75 -1.66 5.63
N ARG A 91 8.72 -0.77 5.43
CA ARG A 91 9.46 -0.63 4.15
C ARG A 91 10.08 -1.93 3.65
N ALA A 92 10.72 -2.69 4.54
CA ALA A 92 11.40 -3.92 4.15
C ALA A 92 10.40 -4.94 3.59
N HIS A 93 9.28 -5.12 4.26
CA HIS A 93 8.27 -6.08 3.84
C HIS A 93 7.53 -5.64 2.58
N ILE A 94 7.21 -4.35 2.44
CA ILE A 94 6.61 -3.82 1.22
C ILE A 94 7.58 -3.97 0.04
N LEU A 95 8.87 -3.73 0.25
CA LEU A 95 9.89 -3.91 -0.78
C LEU A 95 9.95 -5.37 -1.26
N GLU A 96 9.91 -6.34 -0.34
CA GLU A 96 9.86 -7.78 -0.68
C GLU A 96 8.66 -8.13 -1.57
N LEU A 97 7.48 -7.51 -1.34
CA LEU A 97 6.31 -7.73 -2.18
C LEU A 97 6.54 -7.25 -3.62
N PHE A 98 7.12 -6.06 -3.79
CA PHE A 98 7.46 -5.53 -5.11
C PHE A 98 8.58 -6.33 -5.78
N GLU A 99 9.60 -6.77 -5.05
CA GLU A 99 10.67 -7.62 -5.61
C GLU A 99 10.14 -8.97 -6.10
N GLN A 100 9.23 -9.57 -5.34
CA GLN A 100 8.55 -10.80 -5.76
C GLN A 100 7.72 -10.56 -7.02
N ALA A 101 6.89 -9.51 -7.05
CA ALA A 101 6.07 -9.20 -8.22
C ALA A 101 6.90 -8.82 -9.46
N ALA A 102 8.14 -8.37 -9.29
CA ALA A 102 9.04 -8.05 -10.39
C ALA A 102 9.69 -9.30 -11.01
N THR A 103 9.76 -10.40 -10.26
CA THR A 103 10.49 -11.62 -10.64
C THR A 103 9.57 -12.81 -10.91
N SER A 104 8.33 -12.78 -10.45
CA SER A 104 7.36 -13.86 -10.60
C SER A 104 5.94 -13.31 -10.66
N SER A 105 5.13 -13.92 -11.54
CA SER A 105 3.72 -13.56 -11.64
C SER A 105 3.02 -13.73 -10.29
N SER A 106 2.62 -12.61 -9.66
CA SER A 106 2.01 -12.61 -8.33
C SER A 106 1.12 -11.39 -8.11
N SER A 107 0.14 -11.58 -7.23
CA SER A 107 -0.69 -10.51 -6.69
C SER A 107 -0.24 -10.22 -5.27
N PHE A 108 -0.31 -8.96 -4.86
CA PHE A 108 0.09 -8.52 -3.52
C PHE A 108 -0.89 -7.48 -2.98
N CYS A 109 -0.93 -7.39 -1.66
CA CYS A 109 -1.56 -6.28 -0.98
C CYS A 109 -0.78 -5.90 0.27
N PHE A 110 -0.82 -4.62 0.63
CA PHE A 110 -0.27 -4.13 1.89
C PHE A 110 -1.09 -2.97 2.42
N SER A 111 -0.95 -2.72 3.72
CA SER A 111 -1.41 -1.50 4.38
C SER A 111 -0.22 -0.88 5.10
N THR A 112 -0.12 0.44 5.08
CA THR A 112 0.91 1.19 5.81
C THR A 112 0.41 2.62 6.04
N THR A 113 1.25 3.46 6.63
CA THR A 113 1.02 4.88 6.79
C THR A 113 2.03 5.68 5.97
N VAL A 114 1.52 6.59 5.15
CA VAL A 114 2.31 7.63 4.51
C VAL A 114 2.65 8.72 5.52
N LEU A 115 3.91 9.11 5.54
CA LEU A 115 4.46 10.19 6.34
C LEU A 115 4.62 11.44 5.44
N ALA A 116 3.68 12.37 5.53
CA ALA A 116 3.79 13.64 4.82
C ALA A 116 4.86 14.54 5.48
N ALA A 117 5.51 15.40 4.67
CA ALA A 117 6.50 16.36 5.17
C ALA A 117 5.94 17.31 6.25
N SER A 118 4.61 17.51 6.28
CA SER A 118 3.90 18.28 7.30
C SER A 118 3.76 17.57 8.65
N GLY A 119 4.22 16.33 8.78
CA GLY A 119 3.98 15.48 9.95
C GLY A 119 2.59 14.82 9.94
N HIS A 120 1.76 15.07 8.92
CA HIS A 120 0.48 14.39 8.75
C HIS A 120 0.71 12.91 8.41
N ARG A 121 -0.06 12.04 9.06
CA ARG A 121 -0.04 10.59 8.85
C ARG A 121 -1.29 10.18 8.08
N GLN A 122 -1.10 9.55 6.93
CA GLN A 122 -2.18 9.14 6.04
C GLN A 122 -2.15 7.62 5.84
N PRO A 123 -3.14 6.85 6.32
CA PRO A 123 -3.24 5.44 5.99
C PRO A 123 -3.37 5.25 4.49
N VAL A 124 -2.72 4.20 3.98
CA VAL A 124 -2.83 3.76 2.60
C VAL A 124 -2.97 2.25 2.55
N PHE A 125 -3.85 1.78 1.67
CA PHE A 125 -3.96 0.38 1.28
C PHE A 125 -3.57 0.28 -0.18
N CYS A 126 -2.78 -0.73 -0.52
CA CYS A 126 -2.40 -1.00 -1.89
C CYS A 126 -2.78 -2.44 -2.22
N ILE A 127 -3.36 -2.63 -3.41
CA ILE A 127 -3.53 -3.93 -4.04
C ILE A 127 -2.89 -3.80 -5.42
N GLY A 128 -2.07 -4.78 -5.78
CA GLY A 128 -1.44 -4.80 -7.09
C GLY A 128 -1.16 -6.20 -7.57
N GLU A 129 -0.83 -6.29 -8.85
CA GLU A 129 -0.40 -7.52 -9.50
C GLU A 129 0.60 -7.23 -10.61
N SER A 130 1.45 -8.21 -10.88
CA SER A 130 2.31 -8.22 -12.05
C SER A 130 1.54 -8.68 -13.29
N ILE A 131 1.75 -8.01 -14.42
CA ILE A 131 1.21 -8.36 -15.73
C ILE A 131 2.35 -8.58 -16.73
N GLY A 132 2.20 -9.58 -17.60
CA GLY A 132 3.10 -9.77 -18.74
C GLY A 132 4.51 -10.29 -18.40
N THR A 133 4.69 -10.99 -17.28
CA THR A 133 5.98 -11.61 -16.90
C THR A 133 6.30 -12.89 -17.68
N GLU A 134 5.35 -13.45 -18.45
CA GLU A 134 5.45 -14.81 -18.99
C GLU A 134 5.95 -14.90 -20.44
N GLU A 135 5.88 -13.87 -21.29
CA GLU A 135 6.35 -13.96 -22.69
C GLU A 135 6.73 -12.60 -23.31
N LYS A 136 7.95 -12.50 -23.89
CA LYS A 136 8.47 -11.47 -24.86
C LYS A 136 8.27 -9.97 -24.61
N TYR A 137 7.47 -9.56 -23.64
CA TYR A 137 7.21 -8.17 -23.27
C TYR A 137 8.00 -7.80 -22.03
N THR A 138 8.42 -6.55 -21.95
CA THR A 138 8.85 -5.94 -20.70
C THR A 138 7.64 -5.91 -19.77
N GLY A 139 7.67 -6.70 -18.70
CA GLY A 139 6.55 -6.81 -17.77
C GLY A 139 6.20 -5.47 -17.11
N SER A 140 5.01 -5.41 -16.54
CA SER A 140 4.53 -4.25 -15.80
C SER A 140 3.88 -4.73 -14.51
N MET A 141 3.72 -3.83 -13.55
CA MET A 141 2.79 -3.99 -12.45
C MET A 141 1.67 -2.99 -12.59
N VAL A 142 0.49 -3.36 -12.13
CA VAL A 142 -0.65 -2.47 -12.00
C VAL A 142 -1.22 -2.60 -10.61
N GLY A 143 -1.83 -1.54 -10.11
CA GLY A 143 -2.50 -1.61 -8.83
C GLY A 143 -3.34 -0.38 -8.56
N VAL A 144 -3.93 -0.38 -7.37
CA VAL A 144 -4.74 0.70 -6.84
C VAL A 144 -4.24 1.08 -5.45
N PHE A 145 -4.10 2.37 -5.20
CA PHE A 145 -3.99 2.92 -3.86
C PHE A 145 -5.36 3.35 -3.37
N MET A 146 -5.65 3.07 -2.11
CA MET A 146 -6.86 3.51 -1.41
C MET A 146 -6.45 4.28 -0.15
N PHE A 147 -6.87 5.55 -0.08
CA PHE A 147 -6.59 6.45 1.03
C PHE A 147 -7.90 6.78 1.76
N PRO A 148 -8.11 6.30 2.98
CA PRO A 148 -9.30 6.67 3.75
C PRO A 148 -9.37 8.17 4.01
N ARG A 149 -10.58 8.73 3.96
CA ARG A 149 -10.88 10.15 4.22
C ARG A 149 -11.07 10.44 5.71
N PHE A 150 -10.11 10.04 6.52
CA PHE A 150 -10.03 10.43 7.94
C PHE A 150 -8.60 10.79 8.30
N LYS A 151 -8.44 11.57 9.38
CA LYS A 151 -7.13 11.93 9.91
C LYS A 151 -6.75 10.96 11.00
N LEU A 152 -5.52 10.48 10.98
CA LEU A 152 -4.94 9.86 12.17
C LEU A 152 -4.62 10.94 13.18
N GLU A 153 -4.85 10.65 14.46
CA GLU A 153 -4.33 11.49 15.53
C GLU A 153 -2.81 11.66 15.36
N PRO A 154 -2.25 12.84 15.65
CA PRO A 154 -0.81 13.01 15.73
C PRO A 154 -0.27 11.90 16.64
N GLY A 155 0.67 11.10 16.14
CA GLY A 155 1.21 9.98 16.91
C GLY A 155 1.62 10.51 18.27
N SER A 156 1.00 9.97 19.33
CA SER A 156 1.42 10.27 20.69
C SER A 156 2.89 9.88 20.74
N GLN A 157 3.76 10.87 20.95
CA GLN A 157 5.12 10.58 21.40
C GLN A 157 4.99 10.00 22.79
N LEU A 158 4.66 8.70 22.86
CA LEU A 158 4.86 7.90 24.05
C LEU A 158 6.37 7.95 24.27
N SER A 159 6.71 8.83 25.18
CA SER A 159 8.02 9.25 25.59
C SER A 159 9.07 8.14 25.48
N ALA A 160 10.10 8.39 24.69
CA ALA A 160 11.44 7.98 25.07
C ALA A 160 11.76 8.66 26.42
N ARG A 161 11.29 8.06 27.52
CA ARG A 161 11.78 8.39 28.86
C ARG A 161 13.03 7.54 29.06
N GLN A 162 14.16 8.26 29.03
CA GLN A 162 15.46 7.85 29.57
C GLN A 162 15.33 7.32 30.99
#